data_AF-A0A6N7G1L7-F1
#
_entry.id   AF-A0A6N7G1L7-F1
#
_cell.length_a   1.000
_cell.length_b   1.000
_cell.length_c   1.000
_cell.angle_alpha   90.00
_cell.angle_beta   90.00
_cell.angle_gamma   90.00
#
_symmetry.space_group_name_H-M   'P 1'
#
loop_
_entity.id
_entity.type
_entity.pdbx_description
1 polymer ?
#
loop_
_entity_poly.entity_id
_entity_poly.type
_entity_poly.pdbx_seq_one_letter_code
_entity_poly.pdbx_strand_id
1 'polypeptide(L)'
;MSTSTPTHDAIGELLDSVDGKLLDRSRVVDALLDLRLLATGEPSILEAIDALLGAVPGRNMVEAEWYVDALNNLFALDNEDLATN
;
A
#
# COMPACT_ATOMS: atom_id res chain seq x y z
N MET A 1 23.95 5.06 -1.57
CA MET A 1 23.18 4.23 -0.61
C MET A 1 21.74 4.60 -0.88
N SER A 2 20.99 3.75 -1.57
CA SER A 2 19.61 4.04 -1.93
C SER A 2 18.82 4.26 -0.65
N THR A 3 18.21 5.43 -0.51
CA THR A 3 17.34 5.81 0.61
C THR A 3 15.97 5.20 0.36
N SER A 4 15.86 3.87 0.34
CA SER A 4 14.56 3.20 0.33
C SER A 4 13.99 3.30 1.75
N THR A 5 12.88 4.01 1.89
CA THR A 5 12.14 4.15 3.16
C THR A 5 11.59 2.77 3.56
N PRO A 6 11.51 2.42 4.87
CA PRO A 6 10.91 1.14 5.29
C PRO A 6 9.51 0.89 4.71
N THR A 7 8.75 1.96 4.46
CA THR A 7 7.45 1.93 3.77
C THR A 7 7.57 1.42 2.33
N HIS A 8 8.58 1.90 1.58
CA HIS A 8 8.85 1.52 0.20
C HIS A 8 9.19 0.04 0.05
N ASP A 9 10.09 -0.46 0.90
CA ASP A 9 10.45 -1.90 0.91
C ASP A 9 9.23 -2.77 1.25
N ALA A 10 8.41 -2.36 2.23
CA ALA A 10 7.20 -3.09 2.59
C ALA A 10 6.17 -3.14 1.46
N ILE A 11 5.98 -2.05 0.70
CA ILE A 11 5.09 -2.04 -0.47
C ILE A 11 5.60 -3.02 -1.54
N GLY A 12 6.92 -3.07 -1.78
CA GLY A 12 7.54 -4.00 -2.71
C GLY A 12 7.35 -5.47 -2.31
N GLU A 13 7.53 -5.80 -1.03
CA GLU A 13 7.30 -7.15 -0.50
C GLU A 13 5.82 -7.56 -0.61
N LEU A 14 4.89 -6.64 -0.37
CA LEU A 14 3.46 -6.89 -0.51
C LEU A 14 3.09 -7.14 -1.98
N LEU A 15 3.63 -6.37 -2.93
CA LEU A 15 3.42 -6.58 -4.36
C LEU A 15 3.90 -7.97 -4.81
N ASP A 16 5.07 -8.41 -4.36
CA ASP A 16 5.61 -9.74 -4.68
C ASP A 16 4.79 -10.88 -4.04
N SER A 17 4.17 -10.59 -2.89
CA SER A 17 3.34 -11.54 -2.15
C SER A 17 1.91 -11.68 -2.70
N VAL A 18 1.47 -10.81 -3.62
CA VAL A 18 0.14 -10.93 -4.24
C VAL A 18 0.15 -12.08 -5.25
N ASP A 19 -0.37 -13.22 -4.82
CA ASP A 19 -0.62 -14.38 -5.69
C ASP A 19 -2.13 -14.65 -5.84
N GLY A 20 -2.55 -14.94 -7.07
CA GLY A 20 -3.93 -15.29 -7.41
C GLY A 20 -4.82 -14.12 -7.83
N LYS A 21 -6.14 -14.38 -7.93
CA LYS A 21 -7.14 -13.42 -8.45
C LYS A 21 -7.94 -12.71 -7.36
N LEU A 22 -8.08 -13.34 -6.20
CA LEU A 22 -8.88 -12.84 -5.09
C LEU A 22 -8.10 -12.98 -3.79
N LEU A 23 -8.09 -11.91 -3.02
CA LEU A 23 -7.43 -11.80 -1.72
C LEU A 23 -8.49 -11.73 -0.63
N ASP A 24 -8.17 -12.26 0.54
CA ASP A 24 -9.03 -12.12 1.71
C ASP A 24 -9.04 -10.66 2.17
N ARG A 25 -10.24 -10.08 2.34
CA ARG A 25 -10.40 -8.67 2.69
C ARG A 25 -9.76 -8.34 4.04
N SER A 26 -9.84 -9.24 5.02
CA SER A 26 -9.22 -9.01 6.31
C SER A 26 -7.71 -8.93 6.17
N ARG A 27 -7.09 -9.81 5.37
CA ARG A 27 -5.65 -9.75 5.09
C ARG A 27 -5.24 -8.46 4.39
N VAL A 28 -6.02 -7.99 3.42
CA VAL A 28 -5.76 -6.72 2.74
C VAL A 28 -5.84 -5.54 3.70
N VAL A 29 -6.87 -5.52 4.57
CA VAL A 29 -7.03 -4.46 5.58
C VAL A 29 -5.89 -4.49 6.59
N ASP A 30 -5.51 -5.67 7.10
CA ASP A 30 -4.42 -5.83 8.05
C ASP A 30 -3.10 -5.33 7.43
N ALA A 31 -2.81 -5.70 6.18
CA ALA A 31 -1.62 -5.22 5.47
C ALA A 31 -1.60 -3.70 5.27
N LEU A 32 -2.76 -3.09 4.96
CA LEU A 32 -2.87 -1.63 4.86
C LEU A 32 -2.68 -0.93 6.22
N LEU A 33 -3.16 -1.54 7.32
CA LEU A 33 -2.93 -1.02 8.66
C LEU A 33 -1.46 -1.13 9.07
N ASP A 34 -0.77 -2.21 8.70
CA ASP A 34 0.66 -2.38 8.92
C ASP A 34 1.46 -1.32 8.13
N LEU A 35 1.12 -1.09 6.86
CA LEU A 35 1.71 -0.02 6.06
C LEU A 35 1.48 1.37 6.70
N ARG A 36 0.30 1.61 7.26
CA ARG A 36 0.00 2.87 7.97
C ARG A 36 0.91 3.08 9.17
N LEU A 37 1.28 2.01 9.87
CA LEU A 37 2.22 2.11 11.00
C LEU A 37 3.64 2.42 10.52
N LEU A 38 4.06 1.86 9.39
CA LEU A 38 5.38 2.10 8.80
C LEU A 38 5.52 3.51 8.23
N ALA A 39 4.45 4.02 7.59
CA ALA A 39 4.39 5.38 7.03
C ALA A 39 4.29 6.50 8.09
N THR A 40 4.57 6.20 9.37
CA THR A 40 4.54 7.19 10.45
C THR A 40 5.59 8.27 10.19
N GLY A 41 5.13 9.46 9.81
CA GLY A 41 5.99 10.59 9.43
C GLY A 41 5.86 11.02 7.97
N GLU A 42 5.09 10.28 7.16
CA GLU A 42 4.86 10.52 5.75
C GLU A 42 3.37 10.88 5.52
N PRO A 43 2.97 12.15 5.75
CA PRO A 43 1.56 12.53 5.78
C PRO A 43 0.82 12.23 4.48
N SER A 44 1.47 12.41 3.33
CA SER A 44 0.88 12.13 2.02
C SER A 44 0.60 10.64 1.80
N ILE A 45 1.49 9.76 2.25
CA ILE A 45 1.29 8.32 2.18
C ILE A 45 0.21 7.88 3.18
N LEU A 46 0.20 8.44 4.39
CA LEU A 46 -0.83 8.17 5.39
C LEU A 46 -2.23 8.54 4.90
N GLU A 47 -2.39 9.72 4.29
CA GLU A 47 -3.68 10.14 3.71
C GLU A 47 -4.15 9.19 2.60
N ALA A 48 -3.23 8.72 1.75
CA ALA A 48 -3.53 7.75 0.71
C ALA A 48 -3.94 6.38 1.28
N ILE A 49 -3.24 5.89 2.30
CA ILE A 49 -3.58 4.62 2.98
C ILE A 49 -4.95 4.73 3.67
N ASP A 50 -5.22 5.83 4.37
CA ASP A 50 -6.52 6.06 5.03
C ASP A 50 -7.67 6.11 4.00
N ALA A 51 -7.44 6.71 2.82
CA ALA A 51 -8.40 6.69 1.72
C ALA A 51 -8.63 5.26 1.18
N LEU A 52 -7.58 4.47 1.01
CA LEU A 52 -7.67 3.08 0.57
C LEU A 52 -8.43 2.20 1.57
N LEU A 53 -8.17 2.34 2.87
CA LEU A 53 -8.89 1.64 3.94
C LEU A 53 -10.39 1.93 3.91
N GLY A 54 -10.79 3.17 3.58
CA GLY A 54 -12.19 3.55 3.38
C GLY A 54 -12.82 3.04 2.08
N ALA A 55 -12.00 2.73 1.08
CA ALA A 55 -12.42 2.34 -0.27
C ALA A 55 -12.31 0.85 -0.57
N VAL A 56 -11.83 0.01 0.38
CA VAL A 56 -11.61 -1.42 0.17
C VAL A 56 -12.90 -2.10 -0.37
N PRO A 57 -12.88 -2.62 -1.60
CA PRO A 57 -14.06 -3.20 -2.22
C PRO A 57 -14.35 -4.59 -1.66
N GLY A 58 -15.58 -5.04 -1.88
CA GLY A 58 -16.01 -6.38 -1.48
C GLY A 58 -16.27 -6.51 0.01
N ARG A 59 -17.02 -7.55 0.36
CA ARG A 59 -17.44 -7.82 1.76
C ARG A 59 -16.47 -8.73 2.49
N ASN A 60 -15.93 -9.72 1.78
CA ASN A 60 -15.02 -10.75 2.32
C ASN A 60 -13.78 -10.96 1.43
N MET A 61 -13.88 -10.69 0.13
CA MET A 61 -12.80 -10.87 -0.83
C MET A 61 -12.59 -9.57 -1.60
N VAL A 62 -11.33 -9.30 -1.96
CA VAL A 62 -10.86 -8.16 -2.73
C VAL A 62 -10.23 -8.69 -4.01
N GLU A 63 -10.45 -8.03 -5.14
CA GLU A 63 -9.77 -8.40 -6.39
C GLU A 63 -8.29 -8.05 -6.28
N ALA A 64 -7.42 -9.00 -6.66
CA ALA A 64 -5.98 -8.80 -6.61
C ALA A 64 -5.55 -7.60 -7.45
N GLU A 65 -6.18 -7.38 -8.61
CA GLU A 65 -5.95 -6.23 -9.49
C GLU A 65 -6.15 -4.90 -8.75
N TRP A 66 -7.27 -4.73 -8.04
CA TRP A 66 -7.53 -3.54 -7.25
C TRP A 66 -6.44 -3.30 -6.19
N TYR A 67 -5.99 -4.38 -5.53
CA TYR A 67 -4.98 -4.26 -4.48
C TYR A 67 -3.59 -3.94 -5.05
N VAL A 68 -3.22 -4.53 -6.19
CA VAL A 68 -1.98 -4.22 -6.91
C VAL A 68 -1.98 -2.78 -7.38
N ASP A 69 -3.08 -2.29 -7.96
CA ASP A 69 -3.21 -0.88 -8.35
C ASP A 69 -3.09 0.05 -7.15
N ALA A 70 -3.70 -0.29 -6.02
CA ALA A 70 -3.57 0.46 -4.78
C ALA A 70 -2.11 0.54 -4.31
N LEU A 71 -1.39 -0.58 -4.28
CA LEU A 71 0.02 -0.64 -3.90
C LEU A 71 0.93 0.13 -4.88
N ASN A 72 0.68 0.02 -6.19
CA ASN A 72 1.42 0.79 -7.21
C ASN A 72 1.23 2.31 -7.04
N ASN A 73 0.02 2.75 -6.69
CA ASN A 73 -0.23 4.17 -6.41
C ASN A 73 0.53 4.66 -5.18
N LEU A 74 0.58 3.86 -4.10
CA LEU A 74 1.38 4.17 -2.91
C LEU A 74 2.88 4.22 -3.24
N PHE A 75 3.34 3.26 -4.04
CA PHE A 75 4.72 3.21 -4.50
C PHE A 75 5.09 4.45 -5.32
N ALA A 76 4.21 4.87 -6.23
CA ALA A 76 4.43 6.08 -7.03
C ALA A 76 4.49 7.34 -6.15
N LEU A 77 3.60 7.47 -5.16
CA LEU A 77 3.57 8.62 -4.24
C LEU A 77 4.86 8.76 -3.42
N ASP A 78 5.41 7.65 -2.93
CA ASP A 78 6.71 7.64 -2.24
C ASP A 78 7.86 8.12 -3.17
N ASN A 79 7.84 7.69 -4.45
CA ASN A 79 8.84 8.14 -5.43
C ASN A 79 8.68 9.61 -5.85
N GLU A 80 7.46 10.15 -5.84
CA GLU A 80 7.18 11.55 -6.20
C GLU A 80 7.71 12.53 -5.13
N ASP A 81 7.72 12.15 -3.85
CA ASP A 81 8.31 12.95 -2.76
C ASP A 81 9.83 13.13 -2.96
N LEU A 82 10.51 12.12 -3.52
CA LEU A 82 11.94 12.17 -3.85
C LEU A 82 12.29 13.07 -5.04
N ALA A 83 11.32 13.42 -5.90
CA ALA A 83 11.56 14.19 -7.12
C ALA A 83 11.46 15.72 -6.94
N THR A 84 10.98 16.19 -5.79
CA THR A 84 10.66 17.62 -5.56
C THR A 84 11.63 18.35 -4.61
N ASN A 85 12.80 17.76 -4.29
CA ASN A 85 13.81 18.39 -3.42
C ASN A 85 15.21 18.46 -4.06
#